data_AF-A0A7S4K1T6-F1
#
_entry.id   AF-A0A7S4K1T6-F1
#
_cell.length_a   1.000
_cell.length_b   1.000
_cell.length_c   1.000
_cell.angle_alpha   90.00
_cell.angle_beta   90.00
_cell.angle_gamma   90.00
#
_symmetry.space_group_name_H-M   'P 1'
#
loop_
_entity.id
_entity.type
_entity.pdbx_description
1 polymer ?
#
loop_
_entity_poly.entity_id
_entity_poly.type
_entity_poly.pdbx_seq_one_letter_code
_entity_poly.pdbx_strand_id
1 'polypeptide(L)'
;EGRVNSYVCRSFEMPSDRPYHVVSYEPLYDTSPPSSNVVHHVIMYSCDDDPRASDPHLCTSMNPNCYSVEAAVAVGSPPSVMPPSAGLPLKRHLYLEMHYENLSGGSDVVRDGSGLRLTFTPVLRSQDYGYLFVGTSLFGIDPLAPGMNERQTRTGFCSSDCLSRHLPEGGVKVHAVASHAHLLGRSLKTVHVRRSSAADGTGTGTELPALGDVPYYDFNHQSFLHAPGQPVLLPGDELITTCSYDASSRTSRTDFGFETRQ
;
A
#
# COMPACT_ATOMS: atom_id res chain seq x y z
N GLU A 1 22.62 -11.63 -13.53
CA GLU A 1 22.61 -13.08 -13.77
C GLU A 1 22.00 -13.79 -12.56
N GLY A 2 21.19 -14.82 -12.78
CA GLY A 2 20.47 -15.54 -11.71
C GLY A 2 19.08 -14.98 -11.41
N ARG A 3 18.38 -15.57 -10.43
CA ARG A 3 17.12 -15.03 -9.92
C ARG A 3 17.37 -13.63 -9.36
N VAL A 4 16.86 -12.62 -10.04
CA VAL A 4 17.00 -11.22 -9.63
C VAL A 4 15.63 -10.74 -9.16
N ASN A 5 15.62 -10.21 -7.94
CA ASN A 5 14.55 -9.37 -7.43
C ASN A 5 15.11 -7.94 -7.44
N SER A 6 14.47 -7.03 -8.16
CA SER A 6 14.96 -5.65 -8.31
C SER A 6 13.81 -4.66 -8.31
N TYR A 7 14.03 -3.58 -7.57
CA TYR A 7 13.11 -2.47 -7.44
C TYR A 7 13.71 -1.26 -8.16
N VAL A 8 13.11 -0.90 -9.29
CA VAL A 8 13.57 0.20 -10.14
C VAL A 8 12.57 1.33 -10.07
N CYS A 9 13.05 2.52 -9.72
CA CYS A 9 12.26 3.71 -9.57
C CYS A 9 12.57 4.72 -10.68
N ARG A 10 11.53 5.44 -11.10
CA ARG A 10 11.64 6.57 -12.02
C ARG A 10 10.63 7.64 -11.65
N SER A 11 11.04 8.91 -11.69
CA SER A 11 10.16 10.04 -11.41
C SER A 11 9.44 10.54 -12.67
N PHE A 12 8.24 11.08 -12.49
CA PHE A 12 7.42 11.71 -13.52
C PHE A 12 6.84 13.03 -13.02
N GLU A 13 6.71 13.99 -13.95
CA GLU A 13 6.00 15.23 -13.71
C GLU A 13 4.66 15.22 -14.48
N MET A 14 3.58 15.42 -13.74
CA MET A 14 2.21 15.39 -14.25
C MET A 14 1.68 16.81 -14.50
N PRO A 15 0.67 16.97 -15.38
CA PRO A 15 -0.01 18.24 -15.58
C PRO A 15 -0.52 18.82 -14.25
N SER A 16 -0.26 20.11 -14.04
CA SER A 16 -0.61 20.83 -12.81
C SER A 16 -1.15 22.24 -13.10
N ASP A 17 -1.58 22.51 -14.33
CA ASP A 17 -2.22 23.78 -14.71
C ASP A 17 -3.59 23.98 -14.03
N ARG A 18 -4.19 22.91 -13.52
CA ARG A 18 -5.41 22.88 -12.71
C ARG A 18 -5.48 21.60 -11.89
N PRO A 19 -6.44 21.48 -10.94
CA PRO A 19 -6.70 20.22 -10.26
C PRO A 19 -7.25 19.16 -11.21
N TYR A 20 -6.81 17.91 -11.03
CA TYR A 20 -7.30 16.74 -11.75
C TYR A 20 -7.66 15.62 -10.78
N HIS A 21 -8.64 14.81 -11.15
CA HIS A 21 -8.95 13.54 -10.50
C HIS A 21 -8.54 12.38 -11.39
N VAL A 22 -7.73 11.46 -10.87
CA VAL A 22 -7.56 10.12 -11.40
C VAL A 22 -8.85 9.34 -11.14
N VAL A 23 -9.43 8.79 -12.21
CA VAL A 23 -10.70 8.03 -12.16
C VAL A 23 -10.48 6.53 -12.31
N SER A 24 -9.35 6.12 -12.89
CA SER A 24 -8.89 4.75 -12.90
C SER A 24 -7.39 4.65 -13.11
N TYR A 25 -6.80 3.56 -12.64
CA TYR A 25 -5.43 3.18 -12.97
C TYR A 25 -5.32 1.67 -13.20
N GLU A 26 -4.43 1.27 -14.11
CA GLU A 26 -4.19 -0.14 -14.46
C GLU A 26 -2.72 -0.35 -14.84
N PRO A 27 -2.17 -1.56 -14.69
CA PRO A 27 -0.80 -1.83 -15.07
C PRO A 27 -0.72 -1.94 -16.60
N LEU A 28 0.35 -1.39 -17.16
CA LEU A 28 0.70 -1.55 -18.58
C LEU A 28 1.87 -2.51 -18.67
N TYR A 29 1.64 -3.77 -19.07
CA TYR A 29 2.72 -4.75 -19.18
C TYR A 29 3.27 -4.82 -20.59
N ASP A 30 4.59 -4.81 -20.71
CA ASP A 30 5.30 -5.20 -21.93
C ASP A 30 5.25 -6.72 -22.08
N THR A 31 4.51 -7.16 -23.09
CA THR A 31 4.29 -8.58 -23.39
C THR A 31 5.29 -9.14 -24.39
N SER A 32 6.28 -8.34 -24.83
CA SER A 32 7.31 -8.81 -25.75
C SER A 32 8.28 -9.76 -25.03
N PRO A 33 8.71 -10.89 -25.62
CA PRO A 33 9.79 -11.68 -25.05
C PRO A 33 11.11 -10.89 -25.11
N PRO A 34 11.98 -10.91 -24.07
CA PRO A 34 11.89 -11.70 -22.84
C PRO A 34 11.23 -10.96 -21.64
N SER A 35 10.59 -9.80 -21.83
CA SER A 35 9.94 -9.03 -20.74
C SER A 35 8.62 -9.63 -20.27
N SER A 36 7.99 -10.48 -21.08
CA SER A 36 6.76 -11.17 -20.68
C SER A 36 6.98 -11.92 -19.34
N ASN A 37 6.24 -11.52 -18.31
CA ASN A 37 6.24 -12.10 -16.96
C ASN A 37 7.43 -11.74 -16.04
N VAL A 38 8.13 -10.62 -16.25
CA VAL A 38 9.18 -10.19 -15.31
C VAL A 38 8.71 -9.17 -14.25
N VAL A 39 7.59 -8.48 -14.47
CA VAL A 39 7.05 -7.51 -13.51
C VAL A 39 6.16 -8.22 -12.51
N HIS A 40 6.39 -8.04 -11.21
CA HIS A 40 5.59 -8.62 -10.13
C HIS A 40 4.56 -7.62 -9.57
N HIS A 41 4.94 -6.36 -9.36
CA HIS A 41 4.02 -5.28 -9.02
C HIS A 41 4.55 -3.91 -9.46
N VAL A 42 3.64 -2.94 -9.48
CA VAL A 42 3.89 -1.54 -9.82
C VAL A 42 3.30 -0.66 -8.72
N ILE A 43 4.10 0.22 -8.13
CA ILE A 43 3.66 1.16 -7.09
C ILE A 43 3.94 2.58 -7.57
N MET A 44 3.00 3.49 -7.33
CA MET A 44 3.15 4.90 -7.61
C MET A 44 3.17 5.66 -6.28
N TYR A 45 4.20 6.46 -6.08
CA TYR A 45 4.32 7.36 -4.92
C TYR A 45 4.21 8.81 -5.35
N SER A 46 3.86 9.69 -4.43
CA SER A 46 3.94 11.14 -4.59
C SER A 46 4.97 11.79 -3.67
N CYS A 47 5.39 12.98 -4.06
CA CYS A 47 6.30 13.85 -3.32
C CYS A 47 5.70 15.25 -3.23
N ASP A 48 6.03 15.97 -2.15
CA ASP A 48 5.78 17.41 -2.07
C ASP A 48 6.85 18.20 -2.86
N ASP A 49 8.09 17.72 -2.85
CA ASP A 49 9.21 18.34 -3.55
C ASP A 49 9.33 17.84 -5.00
N ASP A 50 9.93 18.66 -5.88
CA ASP A 50 10.29 18.25 -7.23
C ASP A 50 11.34 17.12 -7.16
N PRO A 51 11.02 15.90 -7.62
CA PRO A 51 11.91 14.76 -7.56
C PRO A 51 13.12 14.92 -8.49
N ARG A 52 13.10 15.94 -9.37
CA ARG A 52 13.86 16.09 -10.62
C ARG A 52 13.59 14.91 -11.53
N ALA A 53 13.43 15.15 -12.83
CA ALA A 53 13.30 14.06 -13.79
C ALA A 53 14.56 13.17 -13.75
N SER A 54 14.45 12.02 -13.10
CA SER A 54 15.51 11.04 -12.94
C SER A 54 15.35 9.92 -13.97
N ASP A 55 16.47 9.51 -14.56
CA ASP A 55 16.54 8.24 -15.27
C ASP A 55 16.25 7.07 -14.31
N PRO A 56 15.82 5.90 -14.82
CA PRO A 56 15.60 4.73 -13.99
C PRO A 56 16.80 4.41 -13.08
N HIS A 57 16.54 4.24 -11.79
CA HIS A 57 17.55 3.95 -10.77
C HIS A 57 17.01 2.97 -9.74
N LEU A 58 17.87 2.44 -8.87
CA LEU A 58 17.41 1.59 -7.76
C LEU A 58 16.56 2.42 -6.79
N CYS A 59 15.41 1.90 -6.38
CA CYS A 59 14.51 2.59 -5.45
C CYS A 59 15.16 2.94 -4.11
N THR A 60 16.26 2.29 -3.73
CA THR A 60 17.08 2.64 -2.56
C THR A 60 17.70 4.04 -2.64
N SER A 61 17.77 4.62 -3.84
CA SER A 61 18.25 6.00 -4.07
C SER A 61 17.09 7.00 -4.26
N MET A 62 15.84 6.57 -4.10
CA MET A 62 14.67 7.45 -4.15
C MET A 62 14.74 8.47 -3.01
N ASN A 63 14.23 9.68 -3.25
CA ASN A 63 14.12 10.68 -2.20
C ASN A 63 13.26 10.12 -1.04
N PRO A 64 13.77 10.05 0.20
CA PRO A 64 13.05 9.48 1.32
C PRO A 64 11.78 10.25 1.69
N ASN A 65 11.58 11.47 1.20
CA ASN A 65 10.35 12.25 1.38
C ASN A 65 9.23 11.83 0.41
N CYS A 66 9.49 10.92 -0.53
CA CYS A 66 8.56 10.47 -1.56
C CYS A 66 7.95 9.10 -1.23
N TYR A 67 7.20 9.01 -0.14
CA TYR A 67 6.69 7.74 0.39
C TYR A 67 5.15 7.62 0.38
N SER A 68 4.45 8.67 -0.05
CA SER A 68 2.98 8.67 -0.10
C SER A 68 2.51 7.82 -1.26
N VAL A 69 2.00 6.61 -0.99
CA VAL A 69 1.49 5.70 -2.02
C VAL A 69 0.18 6.24 -2.60
N GLU A 70 0.16 6.44 -3.91
CA GLU A 70 -0.99 6.93 -4.69
C GLU A 70 -1.62 5.84 -5.55
N ALA A 71 -0.89 4.77 -5.89
CA ALA A 71 -1.45 3.60 -6.55
C ALA A 71 -0.57 2.38 -6.25
N ALA A 72 -1.20 1.21 -6.16
CA ALA A 72 -0.50 -0.07 -6.06
C ALA A 72 -1.26 -1.11 -6.88
N VAL A 73 -0.55 -1.82 -7.75
CA VAL A 73 -1.10 -2.87 -8.60
C VAL A 73 -0.17 -4.06 -8.63
N ALA A 74 -0.69 -5.25 -8.35
CA ALA A 74 0.03 -6.50 -8.53
C ALA A 74 -0.38 -7.17 -9.85
N VAL A 75 0.44 -8.11 -10.34
CA VAL A 75 0.06 -8.95 -11.49
C VAL A 75 -1.29 -9.62 -11.25
N GLY A 76 -2.12 -9.60 -12.28
CA GLY A 76 -3.46 -10.22 -12.25
C GLY A 76 -4.54 -9.38 -11.57
N SER A 77 -4.21 -8.23 -10.96
CA SER A 77 -5.22 -7.32 -10.43
C SER A 77 -6.03 -6.68 -11.58
N PRO A 78 -7.37 -6.58 -11.46
CA PRO A 78 -8.17 -5.80 -12.39
C PRO A 78 -7.80 -4.31 -12.28
N PRO A 79 -8.18 -3.48 -13.27
CA PRO A 79 -8.08 -2.03 -13.17
C PRO A 79 -8.73 -1.52 -11.88
N SER A 80 -8.03 -0.64 -11.19
CA SER A 80 -8.60 0.07 -10.04
C SER A 80 -9.45 1.22 -10.55
N VAL A 81 -10.74 1.19 -10.24
CA VAL A 81 -11.71 2.20 -10.70
C VAL A 81 -12.26 2.94 -9.49
N MET A 82 -12.08 4.26 -9.47
CA MET A 82 -12.60 5.11 -8.41
C MET A 82 -14.14 5.21 -8.52
N PRO A 83 -14.89 5.27 -7.41
CA PRO A 83 -16.35 5.33 -7.44
C PRO A 83 -16.85 6.63 -8.11
N PRO A 84 -18.01 6.67 -8.78
CA PRO A 84 -18.47 7.87 -9.49
C PRO A 84 -18.52 9.16 -8.64
N SER A 85 -18.67 9.04 -7.32
CA SER A 85 -18.71 10.16 -6.38
C SER A 85 -17.34 10.70 -5.95
N ALA A 86 -16.24 9.94 -6.15
CA ALA A 86 -14.91 10.32 -5.68
C ALA A 86 -13.81 10.06 -6.71
N GLY A 87 -12.81 10.93 -6.76
CA GLY A 87 -11.62 10.77 -7.60
C GLY A 87 -10.35 10.98 -6.80
N LEU A 88 -9.28 10.26 -7.13
CA LEU A 88 -8.00 10.41 -6.45
C LEU A 88 -7.32 11.69 -6.97
N PRO A 89 -6.97 12.67 -6.11
CA PRO A 89 -6.29 13.88 -6.55
C PRO A 89 -4.96 13.56 -7.24
N LEU A 90 -4.80 14.00 -8.49
CA LEU A 90 -3.55 13.80 -9.22
C LEU A 90 -2.46 14.70 -8.63
N LYS A 91 -1.36 14.09 -8.18
CA LYS A 91 -0.17 14.80 -7.71
C LYS A 91 0.72 15.17 -8.89
N ARG A 92 1.39 16.32 -8.79
CA ARG A 92 2.33 16.81 -9.81
C ARG A 92 3.57 15.95 -9.90
N HIS A 93 4.13 15.58 -8.75
CA HIS A 93 5.40 14.89 -8.63
C HIS A 93 5.17 13.45 -8.22
N LEU A 94 5.55 12.52 -9.09
CA LEU A 94 5.31 11.09 -8.89
C LEU A 94 6.60 10.29 -9.04
N TYR A 95 6.73 9.19 -8.29
CA TYR A 95 7.64 8.11 -8.58
C TYR A 95 6.87 6.86 -8.98
N LEU A 96 7.37 6.14 -9.97
CA LEU A 96 6.91 4.81 -10.32
C LEU A 96 7.99 3.81 -9.91
N GLU A 97 7.63 2.91 -9.01
CA GLU A 97 8.41 1.73 -8.64
C GLU A 97 7.93 0.54 -9.46
N MET A 98 8.87 -0.10 -10.14
CA MET A 98 8.71 -1.36 -10.84
C MET A 98 9.46 -2.43 -10.06
N HIS A 99 8.73 -3.39 -9.52
CA HIS A 99 9.32 -4.58 -8.91
C HIS A 99 9.41 -5.68 -9.97
N TYR A 100 10.64 -5.99 -10.35
CA TYR A 100 10.97 -7.07 -11.26
C TYR A 100 11.35 -8.32 -10.49
N GLU A 101 10.73 -9.44 -10.85
CA GLU A 101 11.08 -10.76 -10.35
C GLU A 101 11.40 -11.71 -11.53
N ASN A 102 12.68 -12.03 -11.69
CA ASN A 102 13.12 -13.00 -12.69
C ASN A 102 13.18 -14.41 -12.08
N LEU A 103 12.07 -15.13 -12.13
CA LEU A 103 11.98 -16.51 -11.62
C LEU A 103 12.61 -17.55 -12.56
N SER A 104 12.71 -17.25 -13.86
CA SER A 104 13.21 -18.17 -14.88
C SER A 104 14.73 -18.30 -14.87
N GLY A 105 15.44 -17.37 -14.23
CA GLY A 105 16.90 -17.42 -14.08
C GLY A 105 17.66 -17.18 -15.39
N GLY A 106 16.97 -16.75 -16.45
CA GLY A 106 17.58 -16.37 -17.72
C GLY A 106 18.59 -15.23 -17.52
N SER A 107 19.69 -15.30 -18.24
CA SER A 107 20.78 -14.31 -18.22
C SER A 107 20.61 -13.19 -19.24
N ASP A 108 19.54 -13.23 -20.04
CA ASP A 108 19.31 -12.25 -21.09
C ASP A 108 19.01 -10.88 -20.50
N VAL A 109 19.59 -9.84 -21.11
CA VAL A 109 19.26 -8.45 -20.78
C VAL A 109 17.84 -8.19 -21.27
N VAL A 110 16.92 -8.04 -20.32
CA VAL A 110 15.52 -7.70 -20.60
C VAL A 110 15.39 -6.19 -20.77
N ARG A 111 14.88 -5.74 -21.91
CA ARG A 111 14.31 -4.40 -22.06
C ARG A 111 12.83 -4.49 -21.80
N ASP A 112 12.33 -3.67 -20.90
CA ASP A 112 10.93 -3.67 -20.49
C ASP A 112 10.35 -2.27 -20.66
N GLY A 113 9.24 -2.18 -21.39
CA GLY A 113 8.43 -0.97 -21.55
C GLY A 113 7.19 -0.94 -20.66
N SER A 114 7.16 -1.72 -19.57
CA SER A 114 6.01 -1.75 -18.67
C SER A 114 5.89 -0.45 -17.86
N GLY A 115 4.72 -0.25 -17.26
CA GLY A 115 4.46 0.89 -16.39
C GLY A 115 3.04 0.89 -15.85
N LEU A 116 2.51 2.08 -15.60
CA LEU A 116 1.16 2.30 -15.09
C LEU A 116 0.41 3.27 -16.01
N ARG A 117 -0.81 2.92 -16.40
CA ARG A 117 -1.71 3.81 -17.13
C ARG A 117 -2.66 4.49 -16.14
N LEU A 118 -2.67 5.82 -16.17
CA LEU A 118 -3.61 6.64 -15.41
C LEU A 118 -4.65 7.24 -16.36
N THR A 119 -5.93 7.10 -16.02
CA THR A 119 -7.02 7.85 -16.65
C THR A 119 -7.45 8.94 -15.69
N PHE A 120 -7.32 10.20 -16.08
CA PHE A 120 -7.64 11.35 -15.23
C PHE A 120 -8.42 12.43 -15.99
N THR A 121 -9.15 13.27 -15.25
CA THR A 121 -10.06 14.28 -15.80
C THR A 121 -9.98 15.60 -15.02
N PRO A 122 -10.12 16.76 -15.68
CA PRO A 122 -10.24 18.06 -15.00
C PRO A 122 -11.64 18.29 -14.42
N VAL A 123 -12.62 17.43 -14.74
CA VAL A 123 -13.97 17.48 -14.16
C VAL A 123 -13.95 16.75 -12.82
N LEU A 124 -13.72 17.50 -11.74
CA LEU A 124 -13.64 16.96 -10.39
C LEU A 124 -14.95 16.28 -9.97
N ARG A 125 -14.83 15.13 -9.32
CA ARG A 125 -15.94 14.47 -8.63
C ARG A 125 -16.23 15.20 -7.32
N SER A 126 -17.39 14.90 -6.72
CA SER A 126 -17.85 15.55 -5.49
C SER A 126 -16.96 15.33 -4.27
N GLN A 127 -16.12 14.29 -4.28
CA GLN A 127 -15.28 13.91 -3.15
C GLN A 127 -13.88 13.53 -3.63
N ASP A 128 -12.90 13.68 -2.74
CA ASP A 128 -11.57 13.12 -2.96
C ASP A 128 -11.55 11.65 -2.50
N TYR A 129 -10.86 10.83 -3.27
CA TYR A 129 -10.46 9.48 -2.89
C TYR A 129 -9.03 9.53 -2.32
N GLY A 130 -8.70 8.63 -1.41
CA GLY A 130 -7.37 8.54 -0.84
C GLY A 130 -7.12 7.22 -0.14
N TYR A 131 -5.89 7.05 0.34
CA TYR A 131 -5.44 5.85 1.05
C TYR A 131 -5.22 6.17 2.52
N LEU A 132 -5.67 5.27 3.39
CA LEU A 132 -5.35 5.28 4.81
C LEU A 132 -4.49 4.05 5.11
N PHE A 133 -3.24 4.30 5.50
CA PHE A 133 -2.31 3.25 5.92
C PHE A 133 -2.43 3.06 7.43
N VAL A 134 -2.85 1.88 7.85
CA VAL A 134 -2.92 1.49 9.27
C VAL A 134 -2.15 0.20 9.48
N GLY A 135 -1.48 0.10 10.62
CA GLY A 135 -0.57 -0.99 10.85
C GLY A 135 0.52 -0.63 11.84
N THR A 136 1.55 -1.45 11.81
CA THR A 136 2.79 -1.27 12.56
C THR A 136 3.67 -0.23 11.87
N SER A 137 4.21 0.74 12.61
CA SER A 137 5.27 1.63 12.14
C SER A 137 6.47 0.84 11.59
N LEU A 138 7.13 1.34 10.53
CA LEU A 138 8.39 0.74 10.05
C LEU A 138 9.54 0.98 11.04
N PHE A 139 9.40 1.96 11.93
CA PHE A 139 10.42 2.37 12.89
C PHE A 139 9.96 2.13 14.32
N GLY A 140 10.88 1.71 15.19
CA GLY A 140 10.64 1.57 16.62
C GLY A 140 9.84 0.34 17.03
N ILE A 141 9.84 -0.71 16.20
CA ILE A 141 9.17 -1.99 16.49
C ILE A 141 10.21 -3.08 16.67
N ASP A 142 9.95 -3.96 17.64
CA ASP A 142 10.82 -5.09 17.91
C ASP A 142 10.96 -5.99 16.67
N PRO A 143 12.18 -6.25 16.20
CA PRO A 143 12.43 -7.13 15.08
C PRO A 143 11.92 -8.56 15.32
N LEU A 144 11.75 -9.33 14.25
CA LEU A 144 11.37 -10.73 14.34
C LEU A 144 12.58 -11.59 14.71
N ALA A 145 12.43 -12.43 15.73
CA ALA A 145 13.44 -13.39 16.15
C ALA A 145 13.56 -14.55 15.14
N PRO A 146 14.78 -15.02 14.81
CA PRO A 146 14.98 -16.14 13.90
C PRO A 146 14.61 -17.49 14.53
N GLY A 147 14.26 -18.48 13.71
CA GLY A 147 14.18 -19.88 14.12
C GLY A 147 13.05 -20.26 15.06
N MET A 148 12.12 -19.34 15.32
CA MET A 148 10.97 -19.60 16.20
C MET A 148 9.93 -20.45 15.46
N ASN A 149 9.57 -21.61 16.04
CA ASN A 149 8.50 -22.46 15.51
C ASN A 149 7.11 -21.82 15.68
N GLU A 150 6.95 -20.97 16.69
CA GLU A 150 5.73 -20.21 16.92
C GLU A 150 5.70 -18.93 16.08
N ARG A 151 4.51 -18.61 15.55
CA ARG A 151 4.30 -17.35 14.84
C ARG A 151 4.45 -16.18 15.80
N GLN A 152 5.19 -15.16 15.36
CA GLN A 152 5.36 -13.92 16.10
C GLN A 152 4.31 -12.91 15.64
N THR A 153 3.77 -12.12 16.56
CA THR A 153 2.75 -11.10 16.24
C THR A 153 3.26 -9.69 16.48
N ARG A 154 2.82 -8.75 15.65
CA ARG A 154 2.97 -7.31 15.91
C ARG A 154 1.62 -6.63 15.75
N THR A 155 1.33 -5.70 16.64
CA THR A 155 0.08 -4.95 16.64
C THR A 155 0.37 -3.47 16.57
N GLY A 156 -0.23 -2.81 15.58
CA GLY A 156 -0.23 -1.36 15.43
C GLY A 156 -1.59 -0.78 15.77
N PHE A 157 -1.58 0.46 16.24
CA PHE A 157 -2.76 1.16 16.74
C PHE A 157 -2.86 2.54 16.09
N CYS A 158 -4.02 2.87 15.54
CA CYS A 158 -4.45 4.25 15.37
C CYS A 158 -5.57 4.49 16.40
N SER A 159 -5.21 5.17 17.48
CA SER A 159 -6.09 5.45 18.61
C SER A 159 -7.22 6.42 18.24
N SER A 160 -8.17 6.60 19.16
CA SER A 160 -9.22 7.61 19.07
C SER A 160 -8.67 9.01 18.74
N ASP A 161 -7.57 9.40 19.39
CA ASP A 161 -6.88 10.66 19.12
C ASP A 161 -6.29 10.73 17.70
N CYS A 162 -5.75 9.62 17.19
CA CYS A 162 -5.18 9.52 15.84
C CYS A 162 -6.25 9.79 14.79
N LEU A 163 -7.38 9.07 14.82
CA LEU A 163 -8.46 9.30 13.85
C LEU A 163 -9.16 10.65 14.07
N SER A 164 -9.26 11.15 15.30
CA SER A 164 -9.85 12.47 15.57
C SER A 164 -9.07 13.61 14.92
N ARG A 165 -7.74 13.49 14.82
CA ARG A 165 -6.88 14.54 14.22
C ARG A 165 -6.83 14.49 12.70
N HIS A 166 -7.03 13.31 12.12
CA HIS A 166 -6.77 13.07 10.69
C HIS A 166 -8.03 12.87 9.85
N LEU A 167 -9.18 12.58 10.45
CA LEU A 167 -10.44 12.45 9.72
C LEU A 167 -11.24 13.76 9.75
N PRO A 168 -11.96 14.10 8.66
CA PRO A 168 -12.91 15.20 8.66
C PRO A 168 -14.08 14.90 9.60
N GLU A 169 -14.81 15.95 10.01
CA GLU A 169 -15.95 15.84 10.94
C GLU A 169 -17.00 14.80 10.50
N GLY A 170 -17.30 14.75 9.19
CA GLY A 170 -18.23 13.77 8.59
C GLY A 170 -17.66 12.36 8.39
N GLY A 171 -16.39 12.14 8.75
CA GLY A 171 -15.68 10.89 8.57
C GLY A 171 -15.33 10.56 7.11
N VAL A 172 -14.86 9.33 6.91
CA VAL A 172 -14.51 8.80 5.59
C VAL A 172 -15.20 7.46 5.36
N LYS A 173 -15.59 7.21 4.12
CA LYS A 173 -16.17 5.95 3.69
C LYS A 173 -15.06 5.03 3.17
N VAL A 174 -14.96 3.83 3.74
CA VAL A 174 -14.00 2.81 3.29
C VAL A 174 -14.58 2.09 2.07
N HIS A 175 -13.91 2.23 0.92
CA HIS A 175 -14.36 1.63 -0.33
C HIS A 175 -13.72 0.27 -0.62
N ALA A 176 -12.45 0.11 -0.24
CA ALA A 176 -11.69 -1.11 -0.42
C ALA A 176 -10.59 -1.20 0.63
N VAL A 177 -10.12 -2.43 0.89
CA VAL A 177 -9.04 -2.72 1.82
C VAL A 177 -8.07 -3.67 1.15
N ALA A 178 -6.77 -3.42 1.32
CA ALA A 178 -5.69 -4.33 0.95
C ALA A 178 -4.84 -4.60 2.19
N SER A 179 -4.32 -5.82 2.29
CA SER A 179 -3.37 -6.20 3.33
C SER A 179 -1.99 -6.39 2.71
N HIS A 180 -0.96 -5.91 3.41
CA HIS A 180 0.41 -5.96 2.93
C HIS A 180 1.36 -6.40 4.05
N ALA A 181 2.18 -7.40 3.76
CA ALA A 181 3.34 -7.80 4.53
C ALA A 181 4.34 -8.46 3.59
N HIS A 182 5.61 -8.52 3.97
CA HIS A 182 6.64 -9.21 3.18
C HIS A 182 6.58 -10.74 3.35
N LEU A 183 7.63 -11.44 2.91
CA LEU A 183 7.70 -12.90 2.79
C LEU A 183 7.37 -13.67 4.08
N LEU A 184 7.54 -13.05 5.25
CA LEU A 184 7.28 -13.68 6.53
C LEU A 184 5.82 -13.55 6.99
N GLY A 185 5.00 -12.69 6.37
CA GLY A 185 3.60 -12.48 6.75
C GLY A 185 2.75 -13.73 6.57
N ARG A 186 1.83 -13.98 7.50
CA ARG A 186 0.93 -15.17 7.49
C ARG A 186 -0.53 -14.85 7.75
N SER A 187 -0.83 -13.82 8.54
CA SER A 187 -2.19 -13.31 8.69
C SER A 187 -2.18 -11.84 9.06
N LEU A 188 -3.21 -11.11 8.65
CA LEU A 188 -3.40 -9.70 8.99
C LEU A 188 -4.87 -9.47 9.32
N LYS A 189 -5.14 -8.75 10.42
CA LYS A 189 -6.50 -8.38 10.82
C LYS A 189 -6.53 -6.95 11.32
N THR A 190 -7.45 -6.15 10.80
CA THR A 190 -7.71 -4.78 11.22
C THR A 190 -9.10 -4.68 11.84
N VAL A 191 -9.11 -4.54 13.16
CA VAL A 191 -10.32 -4.36 13.97
C VAL A 191 -10.70 -2.89 13.98
N HIS A 192 -12.00 -2.60 13.81
CA HIS A 192 -12.60 -1.27 13.93
C HIS A 192 -13.35 -1.18 15.25
N VAL A 193 -12.99 -0.22 16.09
CA VAL A 193 -13.66 0.03 17.37
C VAL A 193 -14.30 1.40 17.35
N ARG A 194 -15.57 1.47 17.74
CA ARG A 194 -16.28 2.74 17.98
C ARG A 194 -16.58 2.88 19.46
N ARG A 195 -16.14 3.99 20.07
CA ARG A 195 -16.54 4.31 21.44
C ARG A 195 -17.91 4.97 21.46
N SER A 196 -18.76 4.54 22.39
CA SER A 196 -19.92 5.34 22.78
C SER A 196 -19.43 6.59 23.51
N SER A 197 -19.98 7.76 23.20
CA SER A 197 -19.59 9.00 23.86
C SER A 197 -20.01 8.98 25.33
N ALA A 198 -19.05 8.86 26.25
CA ALA A 198 -19.23 9.32 27.62
C ALA A 198 -18.45 10.63 27.76
N ALA A 199 -19.11 11.69 28.25
CA ALA A 199 -18.53 13.03 28.38
C ALA A 199 -17.31 13.09 29.33
N ASP A 200 -17.05 12.02 30.09
CA ASP A 200 -15.98 11.88 31.07
C ASP A 200 -14.84 10.95 30.62
N GLY A 201 -14.86 10.47 29.36
CA GLY A 201 -13.83 9.60 28.81
C GLY A 201 -13.93 8.13 29.22
N THR A 202 -15.03 7.70 29.88
CA THR A 202 -15.24 6.31 30.34
C THR A 202 -16.04 5.43 29.38
N GLY A 203 -16.27 5.91 28.15
CA GLY A 203 -17.11 5.23 27.16
C GLY A 203 -16.64 3.81 26.85
N THR A 204 -17.58 2.88 26.74
CA THR A 204 -17.29 1.51 26.31
C THR A 204 -17.05 1.49 24.80
N GLY A 205 -15.97 0.80 24.39
CA GLY A 205 -15.67 0.52 23.00
C GLY A 205 -16.50 -0.66 22.50
N THR A 206 -17.18 -0.48 21.36
CA THR A 206 -17.84 -1.57 20.64
C THR A 206 -16.99 -1.94 19.43
N GLU A 207 -16.59 -3.19 19.35
CA GLU A 207 -15.98 -3.74 18.13
C GLU A 207 -17.03 -3.85 17.03
N LEU A 208 -16.74 -3.21 15.90
CA LEU A 208 -17.52 -3.28 14.66
C LEU A 208 -16.91 -4.36 13.75
N PRO A 209 -17.59 -4.75 12.66
CA PRO A 209 -17.01 -5.66 11.68
C PRO A 209 -15.61 -5.22 11.26
N ALA A 210 -14.66 -6.15 11.26
CA ALA A 210 -13.28 -5.88 10.88
C ALA A 210 -13.22 -5.26 9.47
N LEU A 211 -12.37 -4.25 9.29
CA LEU A 211 -12.15 -3.67 7.96
C LEU A 211 -11.42 -4.65 7.04
N GLY A 212 -10.53 -5.46 7.61
CA GLY A 212 -9.83 -6.53 6.90
C GLY A 212 -9.57 -7.70 7.85
N ASP A 213 -9.81 -8.91 7.38
CA ASP A 213 -9.51 -10.16 8.10
C ASP A 213 -8.98 -11.18 7.09
N VAL A 214 -7.65 -11.29 7.04
CA VAL A 214 -6.92 -12.16 6.12
C VAL A 214 -6.20 -13.24 6.94
N PRO A 215 -6.86 -14.36 7.26
CA PRO A 215 -6.30 -15.41 8.12
C PRO A 215 -5.19 -16.24 7.44
N TYR A 216 -5.16 -16.26 6.11
CA TYR A 216 -4.18 -16.98 5.29
C TYR A 216 -3.59 -16.01 4.26
N TYR A 217 -2.71 -15.14 4.73
CA TYR A 217 -2.05 -14.16 3.87
C TYR A 217 -1.02 -14.83 2.97
N ASP A 218 -1.02 -14.44 1.70
CA ASP A 218 -0.02 -14.81 0.71
C ASP A 218 0.57 -13.53 0.11
N PHE A 219 1.89 -13.39 0.20
CA PHE A 219 2.64 -12.27 -0.37
C PHE A 219 2.36 -12.07 -1.87
N ASN A 220 2.00 -13.12 -2.62
CA ASN A 220 1.75 -13.01 -4.05
C ASN A 220 0.32 -12.50 -4.36
N HIS A 221 -0.55 -12.37 -3.36
CA HIS A 221 -1.97 -12.03 -3.53
C HIS A 221 -2.35 -10.78 -2.73
N GLN A 222 -2.00 -9.60 -3.27
CA GLN A 222 -2.14 -8.30 -2.59
C GLN A 222 -3.13 -7.35 -3.27
N SER A 223 -4.30 -7.85 -3.65
CA SER A 223 -5.31 -7.03 -4.32
C SER A 223 -6.18 -6.25 -3.34
N PHE A 224 -6.63 -5.06 -3.74
CA PHE A 224 -7.69 -4.34 -3.04
C PHE A 224 -9.00 -5.10 -3.16
N LEU A 225 -9.59 -5.45 -2.02
CA LEU A 225 -10.89 -6.08 -1.93
C LEU A 225 -11.93 -5.03 -1.58
N HIS A 226 -13.06 -5.04 -2.27
CA HIS A 226 -14.17 -4.14 -1.97
C HIS A 226 -14.65 -4.34 -0.53
N ALA A 227 -14.80 -3.24 0.22
CA ALA A 227 -15.23 -3.28 1.61
C ALA A 227 -16.76 -3.45 1.69
N PRO A 228 -17.29 -4.60 2.16
CA PRO A 228 -18.73 -4.85 2.19
C PRO A 228 -19.45 -3.83 3.08
N GLY A 229 -20.57 -3.30 2.61
CA GLY A 229 -21.34 -2.30 3.35
C GLY A 229 -20.69 -0.91 3.44
N GLN A 230 -19.48 -0.73 2.86
CA GLN A 230 -18.74 0.53 2.82
C GLN A 230 -18.71 1.24 4.18
N PRO A 231 -18.05 0.65 5.20
CA PRO A 231 -18.08 1.16 6.56
C PRO A 231 -17.56 2.60 6.63
N VAL A 232 -18.12 3.37 7.54
CA VAL A 232 -17.73 4.77 7.77
C VAL A 232 -16.85 4.84 9.00
N LEU A 233 -15.64 5.35 8.82
CA LEU A 233 -14.74 5.73 9.91
C LEU A 233 -15.04 7.16 10.32
N LEU A 234 -15.27 7.37 11.60
CA LEU A 234 -15.55 8.68 12.18
C LEU A 234 -14.37 9.15 13.04
N PRO A 235 -14.19 10.47 13.21
CA PRO A 235 -13.36 11.00 14.28
C PRO A 235 -13.69 10.33 15.61
N GLY A 236 -12.65 9.90 16.34
CA GLY A 236 -12.80 9.24 17.63
C GLY A 236 -12.91 7.71 17.59
N ASP A 237 -13.07 7.10 16.42
CA ASP A 237 -12.93 5.65 16.26
C ASP A 237 -11.47 5.19 16.47
N GLU A 238 -11.26 3.89 16.61
CA GLU A 238 -9.93 3.29 16.69
C GLU A 238 -9.77 2.15 15.67
N LEU A 239 -8.53 2.01 15.18
CA LEU A 239 -8.13 0.91 14.32
C LEU A 239 -6.98 0.15 14.95
N ILE A 240 -7.14 -1.17 15.09
CA ILE A 240 -6.14 -2.06 15.68
C ILE A 240 -5.78 -3.09 14.63
N THR A 241 -4.54 -3.04 14.14
CA THR A 241 -4.06 -3.96 13.10
C THR A 241 -3.05 -4.92 13.69
N THR A 242 -3.38 -6.22 13.69
CA THR A 242 -2.48 -7.29 14.14
C THR A 242 -2.02 -8.12 12.96
N CYS A 243 -0.71 -8.28 12.83
CA CYS A 243 -0.06 -9.10 11.82
C CYS A 243 0.65 -10.28 12.49
N SER A 244 0.56 -11.47 11.90
CA SER A 244 1.36 -12.63 12.30
C SER A 244 2.42 -12.96 11.26
N TYR A 245 3.58 -13.40 11.76
CA TYR A 245 4.77 -13.66 10.98
C TYR A 245 5.36 -15.02 11.33
N ASP A 246 5.91 -15.70 10.34
CA ASP A 246 6.61 -16.97 10.48
C ASP A 246 8.07 -16.80 10.06
N ALA A 247 8.93 -16.63 11.07
CA ALA A 247 10.38 -16.48 10.90
C ALA A 247 11.14 -17.79 11.19
N SER A 248 10.46 -18.94 11.19
CA SER A 248 11.08 -20.25 11.49
C SER A 248 12.23 -20.61 10.56
N SER A 249 12.16 -20.17 9.31
CA SER A 249 13.19 -20.40 8.28
C SER A 249 14.36 -19.40 8.33
N ARG A 250 14.29 -18.35 9.16
CA ARG A 250 15.35 -17.33 9.25
C ARG A 250 16.43 -17.78 10.22
N THR A 251 17.68 -17.54 9.85
CA THR A 251 18.88 -17.78 10.70
C THR A 251 19.36 -16.52 11.43
N SER A 252 18.88 -15.34 11.02
CA SER A 252 19.18 -14.06 11.66
C SER A 252 17.90 -13.26 11.92
N ARG A 253 18.01 -12.30 12.84
CA ARG A 253 16.95 -11.32 13.11
C ARG A 253 16.48 -10.67 11.82
N THR A 254 15.17 -10.44 11.70
CA THR A 254 14.58 -9.73 10.56
C THR A 254 14.00 -8.41 11.06
N ASP A 255 14.60 -7.31 10.61
CA ASP A 255 14.18 -5.95 10.92
C ASP A 255 13.10 -5.51 9.93
N PHE A 256 12.07 -4.79 10.39
CA PHE A 256 11.05 -4.21 9.51
C PHE A 256 11.65 -3.12 8.62
N GLY A 257 11.24 -3.06 7.36
CA GLY A 257 11.77 -2.10 6.39
C GLY A 257 11.09 -2.23 5.02
N PHE A 258 11.70 -1.58 4.02
CA PHE A 258 11.14 -1.49 2.67
C PHE A 258 11.52 -2.68 1.78
N GLU A 259 12.59 -3.42 2.09
CA GLU A 259 13.04 -4.52 1.26
C GLU A 259 12.23 -5.81 1.50
N THR A 260 12.01 -6.61 0.45
CA THR A 260 11.22 -7.87 0.51
C THR A 260 11.64 -8.86 1.61
N ARG A 261 12.90 -8.80 2.06
CA ARG A 261 13.45 -9.69 3.08
C ARG A 261 13.46 -9.09 4.48
N GLN A 262 13.10 -7.83 4.63
CA GLN A 262 12.82 -7.14 5.89
C GLN A 262 11.38 -7.40 6.33
#